data_AF-A0AAR2LE86-F1
#
_entry.id   AF-A0AAR2LE86-F1
#
_cell.length_a   1.000
_cell.length_b   1.000
_cell.length_c   1.000
_cell.angle_alpha   90.00
_cell.angle_beta   90.00
_cell.angle_gamma   90.00
#
_symmetry.space_group_name_H-M   'P 1'
#
loop_
_entity.id
_entity.type
_entity.pdbx_description
1 polymer ?
#
loop_
_entity_poly.entity_id
_entity_poly.type
_entity_poly.pdbx_seq_one_letter_code
_entity_poly.pdbx_strand_id
1 'polypeptide(L)'
;MSWRRLVPITTTVKTVCEECMPELCHETRGCRAGLVRDSCGCCFECGNLEGQSCDLGDKNVHYGICGEGMECKLDPINGAYEDEGVHDAQCVCVTQEPMCGSDGRTYMNLCKYKEAAFESPGLNVSDGPCKTVPIIKVPPRDLVNVSGSSVVFLCEVFAFPMALVEWRKDGKDVILPGDDPHISSRGGPQKYELSSWLQIEETTRADSGTYRCTGRNEVGDVSAAAVLGILPPGNKLCNSVTPYLKDLMFQFKNKPHIHHKIKSYYNNNNLWFIFS
;
A
#
# COMPACT_ATOMS: atom_id res chain seq x y z
N MET A 1 10.53 -71.71 -25.54
CA MET A 1 9.83 -71.01 -26.63
C MET A 1 8.58 -70.37 -26.08
N SER A 2 8.55 -69.04 -25.93
CA SER A 2 7.32 -68.24 -26.02
C SER A 2 7.71 -66.77 -25.92
N TRP A 3 7.73 -66.11 -27.06
CA TRP A 3 7.95 -64.67 -27.20
C TRP A 3 6.76 -63.91 -26.64
N ARG A 4 6.98 -62.85 -25.84
CA ARG A 4 6.00 -61.77 -25.68
C ARG A 4 6.65 -60.47 -26.14
N ARG A 5 5.99 -59.83 -27.10
CA ARG A 5 6.40 -58.58 -27.78
C ARG A 5 6.64 -57.46 -26.76
N LEU A 6 7.74 -56.75 -26.91
CA LEU A 6 7.98 -55.44 -26.30
C LEU A 6 7.92 -54.39 -27.42
N VAL A 7 6.84 -53.60 -27.51
CA VAL A 7 6.80 -52.22 -28.08
C VAL A 7 5.43 -51.59 -27.71
N PRO A 8 5.25 -50.26 -27.48
CA PRO A 8 6.18 -49.16 -27.19
C PRO A 8 5.86 -48.40 -25.87
N ILE A 9 6.84 -47.70 -25.30
CA ILE A 9 6.59 -46.47 -24.52
C ILE A 9 7.20 -45.32 -25.32
N THR A 10 6.50 -44.86 -26.34
CA THR A 10 6.76 -43.57 -26.98
C THR A 10 5.44 -42.99 -27.44
N THR A 11 4.71 -42.35 -26.53
CA THR A 11 3.81 -41.27 -26.88
C THR A 11 3.97 -40.18 -25.82
N THR A 12 4.82 -39.21 -26.14
CA THR A 12 4.57 -37.85 -25.68
C THR A 12 3.19 -37.48 -26.22
N VAL A 13 2.18 -37.44 -25.35
CA VAL A 13 0.82 -37.04 -25.72
C VAL A 13 0.90 -35.56 -26.11
N LYS A 14 1.11 -35.29 -27.40
CA LYS A 14 0.65 -34.04 -27.99
C LYS A 14 -0.87 -34.12 -27.94
N THR A 15 -1.49 -33.25 -27.16
CA THR A 15 -2.93 -32.99 -27.26
C THR A 15 -3.19 -32.52 -28.69
N VAL A 16 -3.70 -33.43 -29.52
CA VAL A 16 -4.17 -33.10 -30.87
C VAL A 16 -5.62 -32.68 -30.68
N CYS A 17 -5.90 -31.41 -30.94
CA CYS A 17 -7.27 -30.92 -30.94
C CYS A 17 -8.05 -31.58 -32.09
N GLU A 18 -9.26 -32.04 -31.76
CA GLU A 18 -10.21 -32.53 -32.76
C GLU A 18 -10.86 -31.35 -33.50
N GLU A 19 -11.62 -31.66 -34.56
CA GLU A 19 -12.38 -30.64 -35.28
C GLU A 19 -13.44 -30.02 -34.35
N CYS A 20 -13.52 -28.69 -34.35
CA CYS A 20 -14.41 -27.97 -33.44
C CYS A 20 -15.89 -28.20 -33.82
N MET A 21 -16.69 -28.63 -32.84
CA MET A 21 -18.15 -28.78 -32.93
C MET A 21 -18.85 -27.78 -31.99
N PRO A 22 -19.15 -26.54 -32.44
CA PRO A 22 -19.65 -25.47 -31.58
C PRO A 22 -20.97 -25.79 -30.87
N GLU A 23 -21.83 -26.57 -31.51
CA GLU A 23 -23.11 -27.01 -30.95
C GLU A 23 -23.00 -27.91 -29.70
N LEU A 24 -21.83 -28.49 -29.44
CA LEU A 24 -21.56 -29.29 -28.24
C LEU A 24 -20.98 -28.45 -27.09
N CYS A 25 -20.71 -27.17 -27.31
CA CYS A 25 -20.18 -26.30 -26.27
C CYS A 25 -21.21 -26.07 -25.15
N HIS A 26 -20.72 -26.09 -23.92
CA HIS A 26 -21.55 -25.80 -22.75
C HIS A 26 -21.87 -24.30 -22.67
N GLU A 27 -23.05 -23.97 -22.16
CA GLU A 27 -23.37 -22.57 -21.85
C GLU A 27 -22.53 -22.08 -20.67
N THR A 28 -21.77 -21.01 -20.88
CA THR A 28 -21.04 -20.32 -19.82
C THR A 28 -21.92 -19.28 -19.14
N ARG A 29 -21.91 -19.26 -17.81
CA ARG A 29 -22.66 -18.29 -16.98
C ARG A 29 -21.77 -17.75 -15.88
N GLY A 30 -21.91 -16.47 -15.55
CA GLY A 30 -21.19 -15.88 -14.42
C GLY A 30 -19.71 -15.57 -14.67
N CYS A 31 -19.27 -15.47 -15.94
CA CYS A 31 -17.87 -15.21 -16.26
C CYS A 31 -17.49 -13.74 -16.03
N ARG A 32 -17.25 -13.39 -14.76
CA ARG A 32 -16.90 -12.02 -14.32
C ARG A 32 -15.61 -11.49 -14.94
N ALA A 33 -14.67 -12.38 -15.28
CA ALA A 33 -13.42 -12.06 -15.94
C ALA A 33 -13.53 -12.04 -17.48
N GLY A 34 -14.74 -12.18 -18.02
CA GLY A 34 -14.98 -12.33 -19.45
C GLY A 34 -14.85 -13.77 -19.93
N LEU A 35 -15.08 -13.94 -21.23
CA LEU A 35 -15.00 -15.23 -21.91
C LEU A 35 -13.65 -15.36 -22.60
N VAL A 36 -13.08 -16.56 -22.51
CA VAL A 36 -11.85 -16.97 -23.19
C VAL A 36 -12.15 -18.20 -24.02
N ARG A 37 -11.26 -18.59 -24.94
CA ARG A 37 -11.44 -19.86 -25.64
C ARG A 37 -10.75 -21.01 -24.88
N ASP A 38 -11.28 -22.21 -25.03
CA ASP A 38 -10.60 -23.43 -24.57
C ASP A 38 -9.20 -23.60 -25.22
N SER A 39 -8.43 -24.58 -24.75
CA SER A 39 -7.08 -24.88 -25.29
C SER A 39 -7.03 -25.18 -26.78
N CYS A 40 -8.16 -25.59 -27.37
CA CYS A 40 -8.30 -25.91 -28.79
C CYS A 40 -8.89 -24.76 -29.61
N GLY A 41 -9.24 -23.64 -28.97
CA GLY A 41 -9.85 -22.49 -29.62
C GLY A 41 -11.31 -22.68 -30.02
N CYS A 42 -12.01 -23.69 -29.52
CA CYS A 42 -13.36 -24.07 -29.96
C CYS A 42 -14.45 -23.41 -29.10
N CYS A 43 -14.61 -23.88 -27.87
CA CYS A 43 -15.65 -23.43 -26.96
C CYS A 43 -15.21 -22.19 -26.16
N PHE A 44 -16.20 -21.42 -25.71
CA PHE A 44 -15.96 -20.35 -24.75
C PHE A 44 -15.98 -20.91 -23.33
N GLU A 45 -15.02 -20.47 -22.52
CA GLU A 45 -14.90 -20.77 -21.10
C GLU A 45 -14.81 -19.47 -20.29
N CYS A 46 -15.08 -19.52 -19.00
CA CYS A 46 -14.79 -18.37 -18.14
C CYS A 46 -13.27 -18.25 -17.95
N GLY A 47 -12.72 -17.07 -18.20
CA GLY A 47 -11.31 -16.82 -17.88
C GLY A 47 -11.09 -16.64 -16.37
N ASN A 48 -9.86 -16.89 -15.94
CA ASN A 48 -9.44 -16.70 -14.55
C ASN A 48 -9.41 -15.21 -14.16
N LEU A 49 -9.83 -14.91 -12.94
CA LEU A 49 -9.85 -13.58 -12.34
C LEU A 49 -8.44 -13.12 -11.93
N GLU A 50 -8.29 -11.80 -11.76
CA GLU A 50 -7.04 -11.22 -11.27
C GLU A 50 -6.67 -11.82 -9.89
N GLY A 51 -5.43 -12.33 -9.77
CA GLY A 51 -4.88 -13.01 -8.61
C GLY A 51 -5.08 -14.53 -8.58
N GLN A 52 -5.87 -15.10 -9.49
CA GLN A 52 -6.00 -16.57 -9.60
C GLN A 52 -4.81 -17.17 -10.36
N SER A 53 -4.47 -18.41 -10.01
CA SER A 53 -3.45 -19.19 -10.70
C SER A 53 -3.78 -19.34 -12.18
N CYS A 54 -2.74 -19.39 -13.02
CA CYS A 54 -2.89 -19.53 -14.46
C CYS A 54 -1.72 -20.32 -15.05
N ASP A 55 -1.96 -20.90 -16.23
CA ASP A 55 -0.92 -21.56 -16.99
C ASP A 55 -0.18 -20.54 -17.86
N LEU A 56 1.16 -20.61 -17.87
CA LEU A 56 1.99 -19.70 -18.65
C LEU A 56 1.91 -20.01 -20.16
N GLY A 57 1.74 -18.94 -20.96
CA GLY A 57 1.53 -19.04 -22.41
C GLY A 57 0.10 -19.47 -22.75
N ASP A 58 -0.12 -19.94 -23.97
CA ASP A 58 -1.47 -20.31 -24.46
C ASP A 58 -1.87 -21.76 -24.09
N LYS A 59 -1.19 -22.36 -23.11
CA LYS A 59 -1.40 -23.77 -22.73
C LYS A 59 -2.38 -23.86 -21.57
N ASN A 60 -3.67 -23.97 -21.86
CA ASN A 60 -4.68 -24.29 -20.84
C ASN A 60 -4.62 -25.80 -20.51
N VAL A 61 -3.79 -26.18 -19.51
CA VAL A 61 -3.48 -27.58 -19.18
C VAL A 61 -3.92 -27.93 -17.76
N HIS A 62 -3.81 -27.00 -16.80
CA HIS A 62 -4.08 -27.29 -15.40
C HIS A 62 -4.85 -26.18 -14.69
N TYR A 63 -4.35 -24.95 -14.72
CA TYR A 63 -4.98 -23.82 -14.04
C TYR A 63 -5.89 -22.99 -14.94
N GLY A 64 -5.73 -23.10 -16.27
CA GLY A 64 -6.49 -22.29 -17.22
C GLY A 64 -5.83 -20.97 -17.57
N ILE A 65 -6.51 -20.20 -18.41
CA ILE A 65 -6.03 -18.91 -18.92
C ILE A 65 -6.74 -17.74 -18.27
N CYS A 66 -6.04 -16.62 -18.21
CA CYS A 66 -6.56 -15.39 -17.67
C CYS A 66 -7.69 -14.81 -18.51
N GLY A 67 -8.63 -14.15 -17.84
CA GLY A 67 -9.71 -13.42 -18.48
C GLY A 67 -9.24 -12.27 -19.37
N GLU A 68 -10.21 -11.62 -20.01
CA GLU A 68 -9.97 -10.60 -21.01
C GLU A 68 -9.26 -9.36 -20.41
N GLY A 69 -8.08 -9.01 -20.97
CA GLY A 69 -7.29 -7.86 -20.51
C GLY A 69 -6.34 -8.17 -19.35
N MET A 70 -6.05 -9.45 -19.11
CA MET A 70 -5.07 -9.92 -18.13
C MET A 70 -3.94 -10.73 -18.79
N GLU A 71 -2.79 -10.74 -18.13
CA GLU A 71 -1.62 -11.56 -18.50
C GLU A 71 -1.27 -12.51 -17.36
N CYS A 72 -0.92 -13.75 -17.69
CA CYS A 72 -0.41 -14.71 -16.72
C CYS A 72 1.07 -14.41 -16.41
N LYS A 73 1.38 -14.01 -15.17
CA LYS A 73 2.73 -13.58 -14.76
C LYS A 73 3.19 -14.33 -13.52
N LEU A 74 4.46 -14.71 -13.51
CA LEU A 74 5.14 -15.28 -12.33
C LEU A 74 5.30 -14.22 -11.23
N ASP A 75 5.04 -14.61 -9.98
CA ASP A 75 5.39 -13.80 -8.81
C ASP A 75 6.94 -13.71 -8.67
N PRO A 76 7.53 -12.49 -8.70
CA PRO A 76 8.97 -12.32 -8.59
C PRO A 76 9.53 -12.58 -7.18
N ILE A 77 8.70 -12.73 -6.13
CA ILE A 77 9.16 -12.85 -4.74
C ILE A 77 9.35 -14.31 -4.30
N ASN A 78 8.54 -15.24 -4.80
CA ASN A 78 8.49 -16.62 -4.30
C ASN A 78 9.29 -17.63 -5.13
N GLY A 79 9.91 -17.21 -6.24
CA GLY A 79 10.72 -18.06 -7.12
C GLY A 79 12.08 -18.54 -6.57
N ALA A 80 12.30 -18.53 -5.25
CA ALA A 80 13.60 -18.82 -4.62
C ALA A 80 13.65 -20.12 -3.79
N TYR A 81 12.56 -20.89 -3.70
CA TYR A 81 12.59 -22.22 -3.08
C TYR A 81 12.34 -23.29 -4.12
N GLU A 82 13.45 -23.90 -4.57
CA GLU A 82 13.45 -25.14 -5.34
C GLU A 82 12.99 -26.30 -4.43
N ASP A 83 11.68 -26.50 -4.33
CA ASP A 83 11.13 -27.79 -3.92
C ASP A 83 9.86 -28.06 -4.75
N GLU A 84 9.65 -29.32 -5.07
CA GLU A 84 8.84 -29.80 -6.19
C GLU A 84 7.40 -29.23 -6.26
N GLY A 85 7.24 -28.18 -7.10
CA GLY A 85 6.03 -27.86 -7.84
C GLY A 85 4.94 -27.05 -7.11
N VAL A 86 4.86 -25.75 -7.40
CA VAL A 86 3.64 -25.04 -7.86
C VAL A 86 4.14 -23.75 -8.52
N HIS A 87 3.77 -23.52 -9.78
CA HIS A 87 4.08 -22.25 -10.45
C HIS A 87 3.27 -21.12 -9.79
N ASP A 88 3.93 -20.14 -9.17
CA ASP A 88 3.28 -18.94 -8.60
C ASP A 88 2.81 -17.96 -9.69
N ALA A 89 2.42 -18.47 -10.86
CA ALA A 89 1.91 -17.66 -11.94
C ALA A 89 0.45 -17.28 -11.67
N GLN A 90 0.16 -15.99 -11.70
CA GLN A 90 -1.17 -15.44 -11.45
C GLN A 90 -1.60 -14.50 -12.56
N CYS A 91 -2.93 -14.38 -12.73
CA CYS A 91 -3.50 -13.41 -13.64
C CYS A 91 -3.33 -12.00 -13.10
N VAL A 92 -2.72 -11.12 -13.89
CA VAL A 92 -2.48 -9.72 -13.56
C VAL A 92 -3.14 -8.84 -14.60
N CYS A 93 -3.90 -7.83 -14.17
CA CYS A 93 -4.52 -6.90 -15.11
C CYS A 93 -3.48 -6.11 -15.90
N VAL A 94 -3.67 -6.00 -17.21
CA VAL A 94 -2.77 -5.22 -18.08
C VAL A 94 -2.91 -3.73 -17.81
N THR A 95 -4.14 -3.26 -17.61
CA THR A 95 -4.45 -1.84 -17.43
C THR A 95 -4.60 -1.49 -15.95
N GLN A 96 -3.50 -1.08 -15.32
CA GLN A 96 -3.44 -0.71 -13.89
C GLN A 96 -3.84 0.76 -13.59
N GLU A 97 -4.54 1.42 -14.52
CA GLU A 97 -4.98 2.79 -14.34
C GLU A 97 -6.32 2.84 -13.57
N PRO A 98 -6.43 3.65 -12.51
CA PRO A 98 -7.68 3.73 -11.75
C PRO A 98 -8.74 4.56 -12.48
N MET A 99 -9.99 4.19 -12.24
CA MET A 99 -11.17 4.82 -12.84
C MET A 99 -12.23 5.12 -11.79
N CYS A 100 -13.03 6.16 -12.02
CA CYS A 100 -14.11 6.56 -11.13
C CYS A 100 -15.43 6.02 -11.65
N GLY A 101 -16.05 5.15 -10.88
CA GLY A 101 -17.39 4.66 -11.13
C GLY A 101 -18.45 5.73 -10.93
N SER A 102 -19.52 5.63 -11.72
CA SER A 102 -20.78 6.35 -11.51
C SER A 102 -21.45 6.01 -10.17
N ASP A 103 -21.02 4.94 -9.50
CA ASP A 103 -21.39 4.57 -8.13
C ASP A 103 -20.55 5.28 -7.05
N GLY A 104 -19.63 6.17 -7.46
CA GLY A 104 -18.72 6.89 -6.57
C GLY A 104 -17.55 6.06 -6.05
N ARG A 105 -17.37 4.82 -6.55
CA ARG A 105 -16.24 3.97 -6.17
C ARG A 105 -15.08 4.13 -7.14
N THR A 106 -13.87 4.20 -6.59
CA THR A 106 -12.65 4.11 -7.39
C THR A 106 -12.36 2.64 -7.68
N TYR A 107 -12.33 2.26 -8.95
CA TYR A 107 -11.78 0.98 -9.39
C TYR A 107 -10.29 1.14 -9.64
N MET A 108 -9.48 0.27 -9.05
CA MET A 108 -8.01 0.36 -9.10
C MET A 108 -7.42 0.08 -10.48
N ASN A 109 -8.12 -0.69 -11.31
CA ASN A 109 -7.70 -1.11 -12.64
C ASN A 109 -8.91 -1.51 -13.50
N LEU A 110 -8.71 -1.79 -14.79
CA LEU A 110 -9.78 -2.16 -15.72
C LEU A 110 -10.51 -3.45 -15.34
N CYS A 111 -9.77 -4.42 -14.83
CA CYS A 111 -10.30 -5.73 -14.50
C CYS A 111 -11.26 -5.66 -13.33
N LYS A 112 -10.94 -4.90 -12.26
CA LYS A 112 -11.84 -4.66 -11.13
C LYS A 112 -13.11 -3.91 -11.52
N TYR A 113 -13.01 -2.97 -12.47
CA TYR A 113 -14.20 -2.35 -13.04
C TYR A 113 -15.07 -3.38 -13.81
N LYS A 114 -14.48 -4.18 -14.70
CA LYS A 114 -15.23 -5.19 -15.49
C LYS A 114 -15.95 -6.19 -14.59
N GLU A 115 -15.30 -6.66 -13.53
CA GLU A 115 -15.91 -7.52 -12.51
C GLU A 115 -17.15 -6.87 -11.88
N ALA A 116 -17.07 -5.59 -11.50
CA ALA A 116 -18.18 -4.85 -10.90
C ALA A 116 -19.30 -4.54 -11.92
N ALA A 117 -18.94 -4.20 -13.15
CA ALA A 117 -19.87 -3.91 -14.23
C ALA A 117 -20.69 -5.15 -14.64
N PHE A 118 -20.11 -6.35 -14.49
CA PHE A 118 -20.83 -7.60 -14.67
C PHE A 118 -21.97 -7.76 -13.65
N GLU A 119 -21.73 -7.41 -12.39
CA GLU A 119 -22.74 -7.48 -11.32
C GLU A 119 -23.73 -6.31 -11.36
N SER A 120 -23.31 -5.15 -11.88
CA SER A 120 -24.08 -3.91 -11.89
C SER A 120 -24.24 -3.36 -13.33
N PRO A 121 -25.24 -3.85 -14.09
CA PRO A 121 -25.48 -3.37 -15.45
C PRO A 121 -25.71 -1.85 -15.49
N GLY A 122 -25.00 -1.15 -16.37
CA GLY A 122 -25.10 0.31 -16.53
C GLY A 122 -24.12 1.11 -15.66
N LEU A 123 -23.23 0.46 -14.92
CA LEU A 123 -22.10 1.10 -14.28
C LEU A 123 -21.17 1.72 -15.34
N ASN A 124 -21.12 3.04 -15.38
CA ASN A 124 -20.20 3.81 -16.22
C ASN A 124 -18.98 4.26 -15.42
N VAL A 125 -17.87 4.52 -16.10
CA VAL A 125 -16.62 5.01 -15.52
C VAL A 125 -16.08 6.25 -16.24
N SER A 126 -15.33 7.07 -15.52
CA SER A 126 -14.48 8.14 -16.07
C SER A 126 -13.00 7.91 -15.72
N ASP A 127 -12.12 8.56 -16.46
CA ASP A 127 -10.66 8.47 -16.25
C ASP A 127 -10.23 9.01 -14.87
N GLY A 128 -9.31 8.29 -14.24
CA GLY A 128 -8.77 8.64 -12.93
C GLY A 128 -9.67 8.20 -11.77
N PRO A 129 -9.15 8.20 -10.52
CA PRO A 129 -9.91 7.77 -9.36
C PRO A 129 -11.03 8.77 -9.03
N CYS A 130 -11.99 8.38 -8.18
CA CYS A 130 -13.01 9.31 -7.73
C CYS A 130 -12.42 10.42 -6.86
N LYS A 131 -12.99 11.62 -6.98
CA LYS A 131 -12.61 12.77 -6.16
C LYS A 131 -12.85 12.45 -4.68
N THR A 132 -11.84 12.69 -3.85
CA THR A 132 -11.86 12.40 -2.42
C THR A 132 -11.27 13.57 -1.64
N VAL A 133 -11.80 13.80 -0.45
CA VAL A 133 -11.12 14.62 0.55
C VAL A 133 -9.77 14.00 0.89
N PRO A 134 -8.77 14.78 1.31
CA PRO A 134 -7.48 14.22 1.72
C PRO A 134 -7.65 13.31 2.95
N ILE A 135 -6.97 12.17 2.95
CA ILE A 135 -7.01 11.17 4.03
C ILE A 135 -5.58 10.89 4.47
N ILE A 136 -5.32 11.03 5.77
CA ILE A 136 -4.01 10.66 6.35
C ILE A 136 -3.98 9.15 6.53
N LYS A 137 -3.15 8.48 5.73
CA LYS A 137 -2.89 7.03 5.81
C LYS A 137 -1.90 6.72 6.93
N VAL A 138 -0.84 7.51 7.01
CA VAL A 138 0.16 7.42 8.07
C VAL A 138 0.33 8.79 8.72
N PRO A 139 -0.15 8.97 9.97
CA PRO A 139 0.05 10.21 10.70
C PRO A 139 1.48 10.32 11.23
N PRO A 140 1.98 11.55 11.47
CA PRO A 140 3.24 11.73 12.15
C PRO A 140 3.20 11.16 13.56
N ARG A 141 4.34 10.64 14.01
CA ARG A 141 4.51 10.04 15.33
C ARG A 141 5.26 10.98 16.24
N ASP A 142 4.91 10.96 17.51
CA ASP A 142 5.63 11.73 18.52
C ASP A 142 7.07 11.22 18.67
N LEU A 143 8.02 12.13 18.86
CA LEU A 143 9.45 11.85 18.94
C LEU A 143 10.08 12.51 20.16
N VAL A 144 11.04 11.83 20.77
CA VAL A 144 11.92 12.39 21.80
C VAL A 144 13.36 12.08 21.41
N ASN A 145 14.20 13.10 21.30
CA ASN A 145 15.61 12.93 20.97
C ASN A 145 16.49 13.88 21.79
N VAL A 146 17.80 13.79 21.63
CA VAL A 146 18.78 14.66 22.30
C VAL A 146 19.22 15.80 21.38
N SER A 147 19.63 16.92 21.97
CA SER A 147 20.14 18.06 21.21
C SER A 147 21.37 17.67 20.38
N GLY A 148 21.43 18.17 19.15
CA GLY A 148 22.44 17.85 18.14
C GLY A 148 22.08 16.66 17.26
N SER A 149 20.95 15.99 17.51
CA SER A 149 20.46 14.90 16.66
C SER A 149 19.72 15.40 15.42
N SER A 150 19.56 14.53 14.42
CA SER A 150 18.62 14.74 13.32
C SER A 150 17.33 13.92 13.55
N VAL A 151 16.18 14.52 13.26
CA VAL A 151 14.86 13.89 13.38
C VAL A 151 14.07 14.04 12.10
N VAL A 152 13.17 13.08 11.83
CA VAL A 152 12.32 13.08 10.63
C VAL A 152 10.89 12.74 11.04
N PHE A 153 9.95 13.61 10.69
CA PHE A 153 8.52 13.28 10.71
C PHE A 153 8.07 12.79 9.33
N LEU A 154 7.18 11.79 9.33
CA LEU A 154 6.52 11.27 8.13
C LEU A 154 5.02 11.54 8.23
N CYS A 155 4.42 12.01 7.14
CA CYS A 155 2.98 12.13 6.98
C CYS A 155 2.59 11.65 5.58
N GLU A 156 1.78 10.60 5.49
CA GLU A 156 1.30 10.07 4.21
C GLU A 156 -0.16 10.43 4.01
N VAL A 157 -0.43 11.16 2.93
CA VAL A 157 -1.75 11.67 2.59
C VAL A 157 -2.17 11.10 1.25
N PHE A 158 -3.33 10.45 1.22
CA PHE A 158 -4.01 10.04 0.00
C PHE A 158 -5.08 11.05 -0.37
N ALA A 159 -5.11 11.51 -1.62
CA ALA A 159 -6.15 12.43 -2.10
C ALA A 159 -6.26 12.41 -3.62
N PHE A 160 -7.48 12.60 -4.13
CA PHE A 160 -7.70 12.95 -5.53
C PHE A 160 -8.67 14.12 -5.69
N PRO A 161 -8.29 15.22 -6.38
CA PRO A 161 -6.96 15.52 -6.89
C PRO A 161 -5.88 15.54 -5.79
N MET A 162 -4.62 15.42 -6.19
CA MET A 162 -3.47 15.37 -5.28
C MET A 162 -3.52 16.55 -4.30
N ALA A 163 -3.30 16.27 -3.02
CA ALA A 163 -3.30 17.28 -1.97
C ALA A 163 -1.95 18.00 -1.89
N LEU A 164 -1.98 19.29 -1.57
CA LEU A 164 -0.83 20.00 -1.03
C LEU A 164 -0.67 19.62 0.45
N VAL A 165 0.54 19.23 0.86
CA VAL A 165 0.85 18.92 2.27
C VAL A 165 1.76 20.00 2.84
N GLU A 166 1.30 20.63 3.91
CA GLU A 166 2.02 21.67 4.64
C GLU A 166 2.33 21.22 6.07
N TRP A 167 3.50 21.62 6.56
CA TRP A 167 3.89 21.45 7.95
C TRP A 167 3.87 22.78 8.70
N ARG A 168 3.32 22.76 9.92
CA ARG A 168 3.31 23.92 10.82
C ARG A 168 3.77 23.50 12.21
N LYS A 169 4.39 24.43 12.94
CA LYS A 169 4.83 24.21 14.32
C LYS A 169 4.08 25.12 15.29
N ASP A 170 3.63 24.57 16.42
CA ASP A 170 2.98 25.27 17.54
C ASP A 170 1.75 26.11 17.13
N GLY A 171 1.04 25.69 16.08
CA GLY A 171 -0.12 26.42 15.56
C GLY A 171 0.23 27.77 14.94
N LYS A 172 1.51 28.05 14.67
CA LYS A 172 1.92 29.26 13.94
C LYS A 172 1.51 29.17 12.47
N ASP A 173 1.26 30.32 11.86
CA ASP A 173 0.92 30.44 10.44
C ASP A 173 2.11 30.27 9.49
N VAL A 174 3.31 30.01 10.03
CA VAL A 174 4.52 29.79 9.24
C VAL A 174 4.53 28.35 8.73
N ILE A 175 4.56 28.21 7.41
CA ILE A 175 4.74 26.94 6.71
C ILE A 175 6.23 26.58 6.74
N LEU A 176 6.55 25.36 7.18
CA LEU A 176 7.90 24.82 7.17
C LEU A 176 8.26 24.26 5.78
N PRO A 177 9.54 24.32 5.35
CA PRO A 177 10.72 24.70 6.14
C PRO A 177 10.90 26.20 6.41
N GLY A 178 10.16 27.08 5.73
CA GLY A 178 10.36 28.53 5.86
C GLY A 178 11.75 28.93 5.37
N ASP A 179 12.39 29.87 6.09
CA ASP A 179 13.78 30.31 5.84
C ASP A 179 14.82 29.54 6.67
N ASP A 180 14.43 28.47 7.38
CA ASP A 180 15.33 27.70 8.23
C ASP A 180 16.11 26.67 7.37
N PRO A 181 17.44 26.82 7.21
CA PRO A 181 18.24 25.92 6.39
C PRO A 181 18.36 24.52 6.98
N HIS A 182 18.03 24.31 8.26
CA HIS A 182 18.09 23.00 8.92
C HIS A 182 16.81 22.18 8.74
N ILE A 183 15.79 22.73 8.07
CA ILE A 183 14.50 22.07 7.86
C ILE A 183 14.30 21.82 6.37
N SER A 184 13.83 20.63 5.98
CA SER A 184 13.54 20.30 4.58
C SER A 184 12.29 19.44 4.41
N SER A 185 11.68 19.48 3.22
CA SER A 185 10.54 18.63 2.86
C SER A 185 10.62 18.04 1.45
N ARG A 186 10.06 16.83 1.27
CA ARG A 186 10.04 16.09 0.00
C ARG A 186 8.73 15.32 -0.16
N GLY A 187 8.23 15.21 -1.39
CA GLY A 187 7.07 14.37 -1.76
C GLY A 187 7.49 13.00 -2.32
N GLY A 188 6.71 11.95 -2.03
CA GLY A 188 6.88 10.59 -2.56
C GLY A 188 6.48 10.42 -4.05
N PRO A 189 6.77 9.26 -4.67
CA PRO A 189 6.65 9.05 -6.13
C PRO A 189 5.25 8.64 -6.63
N GLN A 190 4.27 8.40 -5.76
CA GLN A 190 2.97 7.86 -6.16
C GLN A 190 2.01 8.94 -6.69
N LYS A 191 1.26 8.62 -7.75
CA LYS A 191 0.43 9.58 -8.50
C LYS A 191 -0.73 10.19 -7.68
N TYR A 192 -1.19 9.52 -6.61
CA TYR A 192 -2.31 9.95 -5.76
C TYR A 192 -2.04 9.79 -4.24
N GLU A 193 -0.84 9.36 -3.88
CA GLU A 193 -0.40 9.20 -2.50
C GLU A 193 0.87 10.03 -2.30
N LEU A 194 0.79 11.00 -1.41
CA LEU A 194 1.88 11.92 -1.13
C LEU A 194 2.46 11.59 0.25
N SER A 195 3.66 11.01 0.25
CA SER A 195 4.48 10.91 1.45
C SER A 195 5.26 12.21 1.64
N SER A 196 4.93 12.98 2.66
CA SER A 196 5.63 14.20 3.05
C SER A 196 6.54 13.93 4.23
N TRP A 197 7.79 14.35 4.11
CA TRP A 197 8.81 14.22 5.15
C TRP A 197 9.17 15.61 5.67
N LEU A 198 9.32 15.76 6.98
CA LEU A 198 9.88 16.96 7.59
C LEU A 198 11.13 16.56 8.36
N GLN A 199 12.29 16.90 7.81
CA GLN A 199 13.59 16.65 8.45
C GLN A 199 14.02 17.89 9.21
N ILE A 200 14.56 17.71 10.42
CA ILE A 200 15.19 18.75 11.22
C ILE A 200 16.58 18.26 11.61
N GLU A 201 17.61 18.99 11.20
CA GLU A 201 19.01 18.69 11.52
C GLU A 201 19.50 19.50 12.72
N GLU A 202 20.58 19.01 13.37
CA GLU A 202 21.25 19.69 14.49
C GLU A 202 20.30 20.22 15.58
N THR A 203 19.33 19.39 15.98
CA THR A 203 18.21 19.81 16.83
C THR A 203 18.62 20.52 18.12
N THR A 204 17.91 21.60 18.41
CA THR A 204 18.06 22.42 19.61
C THR A 204 16.81 22.31 20.49
N ARG A 205 16.89 22.85 21.71
CA ARG A 205 15.70 22.93 22.58
C ARG A 205 14.59 23.77 21.97
N ALA A 206 14.93 24.75 21.12
CA ALA A 206 13.94 25.60 20.47
C ALA A 206 13.08 24.80 19.48
N ASP A 207 13.56 23.65 18.98
CA ASP A 207 12.84 22.78 18.05
C ASP A 207 11.75 21.94 18.71
N SER A 208 11.74 21.85 20.04
CA SER A 208 10.64 21.21 20.75
C SER A 208 9.32 21.93 20.46
N GLY A 209 8.23 21.17 20.33
CA GLY A 209 6.93 21.72 20.00
C GLY A 209 5.99 20.70 19.36
N THR A 210 4.81 21.17 18.97
CA THR A 210 3.83 20.34 18.24
C THR A 210 3.90 20.64 16.74
N TYR A 211 4.24 19.63 15.95
CA TYR A 211 4.29 19.67 14.49
C TYR A 211 2.99 19.12 13.92
N ARG A 212 2.34 19.89 13.05
CA ARG A 212 1.08 19.53 12.39
C ARG A 212 1.30 19.41 10.89
N CYS A 213 0.98 18.24 10.35
CA CYS A 213 0.84 18.01 8.92
C CYS A 213 -0.61 18.30 8.53
N THR A 214 -0.82 19.09 7.48
CA THR A 214 -2.14 19.39 6.91
C THR A 214 -2.13 19.09 5.42
N GLY A 215 -2.99 18.18 4.98
CA GLY A 215 -3.23 17.90 3.56
C GLY A 215 -4.46 18.65 3.08
N ARG A 216 -4.38 19.38 1.96
CA ARG A 216 -5.48 20.16 1.38
C ARG A 216 -5.61 19.93 -0.12
N ASN A 217 -6.82 19.72 -0.60
CA ASN A 217 -7.16 19.76 -2.03
C ASN A 217 -8.45 20.57 -2.25
N GLU A 218 -8.97 20.57 -3.48
CA GLU A 218 -10.21 21.29 -3.83
C GLU A 218 -11.47 20.73 -3.15
N VAL A 219 -11.43 19.50 -2.63
CA VAL A 219 -12.57 18.82 -2.01
C VAL A 219 -12.59 19.08 -0.50
N GLY A 220 -11.43 19.25 0.14
CA GLY A 220 -11.35 19.55 1.57
C GLY A 220 -9.94 19.49 2.14
N ASP A 221 -9.85 19.36 3.47
CA ASP A 221 -8.60 19.25 4.19
C ASP A 221 -8.66 18.27 5.38
N VAL A 222 -7.48 17.83 5.80
CA VAL A 222 -7.26 16.93 6.93
C VAL A 222 -5.98 17.32 7.64
N SER A 223 -5.90 17.13 8.96
CA SER A 223 -4.65 17.34 9.70
C SER A 223 -4.40 16.30 10.78
N ALA A 224 -3.11 16.03 11.03
CA ALA A 224 -2.63 15.24 12.15
C ALA A 224 -1.41 15.93 12.75
N ALA A 225 -1.14 15.68 14.03
CA ALA A 225 -0.07 16.35 14.74
C ALA A 225 0.74 15.40 15.62
N ALA A 226 2.04 15.67 15.70
CA ALA A 226 3.00 14.99 16.55
C ALA A 226 3.77 15.98 17.43
N VAL A 227 4.32 15.51 18.54
CA VAL A 227 5.13 16.28 19.48
C VAL A 227 6.60 15.92 19.33
N LEU A 228 7.48 16.93 19.27
CA LEU A 228 8.92 16.77 19.38
C LEU A 228 9.39 17.21 20.77
N GLY A 229 10.10 16.34 21.48
CA GLY A 229 10.85 16.68 22.69
C GLY A 229 12.36 16.59 22.48
N ILE A 230 13.10 17.65 22.80
CA ILE A 230 14.58 17.67 22.70
C ILE A 230 15.24 17.76 24.08
N LEU A 231 15.80 16.63 24.53
CA LEU A 231 16.54 16.54 25.77
C LEU A 231 17.93 17.18 25.66
N PRO A 232 18.46 17.77 26.74
CA PRO A 232 19.83 18.25 26.76
C PRO A 232 20.86 17.11 26.64
N PRO A 233 22.10 17.40 26.19
CA PRO A 233 23.19 16.43 26.15
C PRO A 233 23.48 15.82 27.54
N GLY A 234 23.83 14.53 27.55
CA GLY A 234 23.79 13.58 28.68
C GLY A 234 24.59 13.86 29.96
N ASN A 235 25.03 15.09 30.26
CA ASN A 235 25.70 15.42 31.52
C ASN A 235 24.86 16.26 32.50
N LYS A 236 23.61 16.61 32.18
CA LYS A 236 22.73 17.42 33.06
C LYS A 236 21.47 16.71 33.58
N LEU A 237 21.41 15.38 33.50
CA LEU A 237 20.24 14.60 33.93
C LEU A 237 20.28 14.12 35.39
N CYS A 238 21.38 14.33 36.12
CA CYS A 238 21.46 14.00 37.54
C CYS A 238 21.15 15.22 38.42
N ASN A 239 20.13 15.08 39.28
CA ASN A 239 19.80 15.86 40.48
C ASN A 239 18.65 16.87 40.42
N SER A 240 17.88 16.94 39.34
CA SER A 240 16.53 17.49 39.42
C SER A 240 15.72 17.00 38.24
N VAL A 241 14.50 16.53 38.50
CA VAL A 241 13.47 16.44 37.46
C VAL A 241 13.27 17.88 36.98
N THR A 242 14.01 18.27 35.95
CA THR A 242 13.98 19.63 35.43
C THR A 242 12.52 19.96 35.08
N PRO A 243 12.03 21.19 35.33
CA PRO A 243 10.68 21.59 34.97
C PRO A 243 10.32 21.24 33.52
N TYR A 244 11.33 21.28 32.64
CA TYR A 244 11.27 20.88 31.24
C TYR A 244 10.85 19.41 31.02
N LEU A 245 11.42 18.46 31.77
CA LEU A 245 11.02 17.05 31.67
C LEU A 245 9.57 16.83 32.12
N LYS A 246 9.11 17.56 33.13
CA LYS A 246 7.70 17.47 33.59
C LYS A 246 6.73 18.03 32.55
N ASP A 247 7.09 19.14 31.92
CA ASP A 247 6.27 19.79 30.89
C ASP A 247 6.19 18.91 29.63
N LEU A 248 7.32 18.36 29.19
CA LEU A 248 7.35 17.40 28.08
C LEU A 248 6.46 16.19 28.38
N MET A 249 6.56 15.62 29.58
CA MET A 249 5.69 14.51 29.98
C MET A 249 4.20 14.89 30.03
N PHE A 250 3.87 16.12 30.42
CA PHE A 250 2.48 16.60 30.45
C PHE A 250 1.90 16.73 29.04
N GLN A 251 2.69 17.22 28.08
CA GLN A 251 2.29 17.30 26.67
C GLN A 251 1.97 15.93 26.07
N PHE A 252 2.72 14.89 26.44
CA PHE A 252 2.49 13.51 25.99
C PHE A 252 1.35 12.82 26.76
N LYS A 253 1.12 13.12 28.05
CA LYS A 253 0.06 12.43 28.84
C LYS A 253 -1.36 12.85 28.48
N ASN A 254 -1.59 14.06 27.95
CA ASN A 254 -2.92 14.62 27.77
C ASN A 254 -3.52 14.42 26.36
N LYS A 255 -2.92 13.59 25.49
CA LYS A 255 -3.48 13.37 24.15
C LYS A 255 -4.37 12.12 24.08
N PRO A 256 -5.55 12.21 23.43
CA PRO A 256 -6.53 11.13 23.37
C PRO A 256 -6.14 9.92 22.49
N HIS A 257 -5.00 9.95 21.79
CA HIS A 257 -4.59 8.92 20.81
C HIS A 257 -3.29 8.16 21.15
N ILE A 258 -2.79 8.25 22.38
CA ILE A 258 -1.54 7.59 22.78
C ILE A 258 -1.85 6.25 23.49
N HIS A 259 -1.55 5.14 22.82
CA HIS A 259 -1.55 3.80 23.41
C HIS A 259 -0.17 3.38 23.99
N HIS A 260 0.86 4.22 23.88
CA HIS A 260 2.16 3.94 24.48
C HIS A 260 2.12 4.19 25.99
N LYS A 261 2.15 3.11 26.77
CA LYS A 261 2.24 3.16 28.24
C LYS A 261 3.63 3.67 28.64
N ILE A 262 3.78 4.97 28.85
CA ILE A 262 4.97 5.53 29.51
C ILE A 262 5.02 4.96 30.93
N LYS A 263 5.90 3.98 31.17
CA LYS A 263 6.18 3.49 32.52
C LYS A 263 7.32 4.30 33.11
N SER A 264 7.01 5.08 34.14
CA SER A 264 8.01 5.72 35.00
C SER A 264 8.35 4.80 36.16
N TYR A 265 9.63 4.59 36.45
CA TYR A 265 10.08 3.89 37.65
C TYR A 265 10.99 4.79 38.48
N TYR A 266 10.78 4.79 39.80
CA TYR A 266 11.59 5.52 40.77
C TYR A 266 12.58 4.57 41.42
N ASN A 267 13.88 4.83 41.30
CA ASN A 267 14.90 4.10 42.07
C ASN A 267 16.10 5.03 42.40
N ASN A 268 16.58 4.99 43.64
CA ASN A 268 17.71 5.80 44.15
C ASN A 268 17.61 7.31 43.80
N ASN A 269 16.46 7.95 44.09
CA ASN A 269 16.16 9.35 43.73
C ASN A 269 16.21 9.68 42.22
N ASN A 270 16.38 8.69 41.36
CA ASN A 270 16.37 8.86 39.91
C ASN A 270 15.05 8.35 39.33
N LEU A 271 14.49 9.15 38.42
CA LEU A 271 13.29 8.82 37.66
C LEU A 271 13.73 8.25 36.32
N TRP A 272 13.42 6.98 36.08
CA TRP A 272 13.73 6.28 34.84
C TRP A 272 12.48 6.18 33.99
N PHE A 273 12.64 6.41 32.68
CA PHE A 273 11.56 6.30 31.70
C PHE A 273 11.87 5.19 30.71
N ILE A 274 10.94 4.25 30.57
CA ILE A 274 11.00 3.21 29.54
C ILE A 274 9.92 3.54 28.52
N PHE A 275 10.35 3.75 27.27
CA PHE A 275 9.47 3.92 26.12
C PHE A 275 9.20 2.52 25.54
N SER A 276 7.95 2.04 25.61
CA SER A 276 7.48 0.80 24.97
C SER A 276 6.38 1.11 23.99
#